data_AF-K2B172-F1
#
_entry.id   AF-K2B172-F1
#
_cell.length_a   1.000
_cell.length_b   1.000
_cell.length_c   1.000
_cell.angle_alpha   90.00
_cell.angle_beta   90.00
_cell.angle_gamma   90.00
#
_symmetry.space_group_name_H-M   'P 1'
#
loop_
_entity.id
_entity.type
_entity.pdbx_description
1 polymer ?
#
loop_
_entity_poly.entity_id
_entity_poly.type
_entity_poly.pdbx_seq_one_letter_code
_entity_poly.pdbx_strand_id
1 'polypeptide(L)'
;MKLMRSDTLWNSIAMLSGAGIILALYLLYATLFPDPIKICNVNAWINCEPVTTGSLAYLFGIPVGAYGLAGYLFILYASLTQHKKLALGMAMFGLLFCLRLFILEIFVEKILCPVCLLCQVIMFIVCTMSIVLYRRKETSKRQTLQEFFTKHFGKTK
;
A
#
# COMPACT_ATOMS: atom_id res chain seq x y z
N MET A 1 18.20 12.95 -2.37
CA MET A 1 17.14 12.31 -1.55
C MET A 1 17.63 12.27 -0.10
N LYS A 2 17.16 13.19 0.76
CA LYS A 2 17.61 13.30 2.17
C LYS A 2 17.34 11.98 2.88
N LEU A 3 18.37 11.33 3.43
CA LEU A 3 18.22 10.11 4.22
C LEU A 3 17.49 10.45 5.53
N MET A 4 16.17 10.29 5.57
CA MET A 4 15.41 10.36 6.82
C MET A 4 15.81 9.21 7.76
N ARG A 5 15.75 9.48 9.06
CA ARG A 5 16.02 8.53 10.16
C ARG A 5 15.01 7.36 10.10
N SER A 6 15.42 6.15 10.48
CA SER A 6 14.55 4.95 10.41
C SER A 6 13.23 5.13 11.17
N ASP A 7 13.28 5.87 12.26
CA ASP A 7 12.15 6.09 13.16
C ASP A 7 11.11 7.00 12.49
N THR A 8 11.58 7.99 11.73
CA THR A 8 10.74 8.87 10.90
C THR A 8 10.08 8.13 9.74
N LEU A 9 10.76 7.12 9.17
CA LEU A 9 10.20 6.31 8.08
C LEU A 9 9.03 5.45 8.56
N TRP A 10 9.16 4.78 9.71
CA TRP A 10 8.06 4.02 10.30
C TRP A 10 6.88 4.93 10.67
N ASN A 11 7.14 6.10 11.24
CA ASN A 11 6.07 7.03 11.57
C ASN A 11 5.34 7.54 10.31
N SER A 12 6.08 7.79 9.23
CA SER A 12 5.48 8.17 7.94
C SER A 12 4.59 7.05 7.37
N ILE A 13 5.06 5.80 7.42
CA ILE A 13 4.28 4.63 6.97
C ILE A 13 3.02 4.49 7.82
N ALA A 14 3.11 4.67 9.14
CA ALA A 14 1.95 4.62 10.03
C ALA A 14 0.92 5.72 9.69
N MET A 15 1.36 6.96 9.45
CA MET A 15 0.48 8.06 9.04
C MET A 15 -0.20 7.80 7.69
N LEU A 16 0.55 7.30 6.69
CA LEU A 16 -0.02 6.93 5.39
C LEU A 16 -1.03 5.78 5.51
N SER A 17 -0.75 4.81 6.38
CA SER A 17 -1.67 3.70 6.66
C SER A 17 -2.96 4.21 7.29
N GLY A 18 -2.87 5.18 8.21
CA GLY A 18 -4.04 5.84 8.79
C GLY A 18 -4.91 6.52 7.74
N ALA A 19 -4.32 7.28 6.81
CA ALA A 19 -5.05 7.86 5.70
C ALA A 19 -5.71 6.80 4.80
N GLY A 20 -5.01 5.70 4.53
CA GLY A 20 -5.53 4.55 3.80
C GLY A 20 -6.73 3.88 4.49
N ILE A 21 -6.68 3.72 5.82
CA ILE A 21 -7.79 3.18 6.62
C ILE A 21 -9.03 4.05 6.49
N ILE A 22 -8.89 5.38 6.56
CA ILE A 22 -10.01 6.31 6.42
C ILE A 22 -10.66 6.15 5.03
N LEU A 23 -9.85 6.10 3.97
CA LEU A 23 -10.34 5.90 2.61
C LEU A 23 -11.04 4.55 2.44
N ALA A 24 -10.46 3.48 3.00
CA ALA A 24 -11.03 2.14 2.94
C ALA A 24 -12.35 2.02 3.72
N LEU A 25 -12.45 2.67 4.87
CA LEU A 25 -13.69 2.76 5.64
C LEU A 25 -14.76 3.55 4.87
N TYR A 26 -14.38 4.65 4.23
CA TYR A 26 -15.29 5.41 3.37
C TYR A 26 -15.83 4.53 2.22
N LEU A 27 -14.96 3.79 1.52
CA LEU A 27 -15.37 2.86 0.46
C LEU A 27 -16.29 1.75 1.01
N LEU A 28 -15.92 1.14 2.13
CA LEU A 28 -16.71 0.08 2.76
C LEU A 28 -18.09 0.59 3.18
N TYR A 29 -18.15 1.77 3.79
CA TYR A 29 -19.40 2.45 4.11
C TYR A 29 -20.20 2.73 2.83
N ALA A 30 -19.55 3.22 1.78
CA ALA A 30 -20.21 3.52 0.51
C ALA A 30 -20.74 2.28 -0.23
N THR A 31 -20.20 1.10 0.04
CA THR A 31 -20.71 -0.17 -0.50
C THR A 31 -21.82 -0.79 0.37
N LEU A 32 -21.78 -0.60 1.69
CA LEU A 32 -22.77 -1.18 2.60
C LEU A 32 -24.06 -0.36 2.71
N PHE A 33 -23.99 0.94 2.46
CA PHE A 33 -25.14 1.83 2.57
C PHE A 33 -25.62 2.28 1.18
N PRO A 34 -26.95 2.28 0.93
CA PRO A 34 -27.51 2.58 -0.39
C PRO A 34 -27.44 4.07 -0.80
N ASP A 35 -27.40 4.99 0.16
CA ASP A 35 -27.27 6.44 -0.08
C ASP A 35 -25.99 7.03 0.54
N PRO A 36 -24.81 6.66 0.02
CA PRO A 36 -23.56 7.19 0.54
C PRO A 36 -23.28 8.60 -0.01
N ILE A 37 -22.52 9.36 0.76
CA ILE A 37 -22.09 10.71 0.37
C ILE A 37 -21.23 10.59 -0.89
N LYS A 38 -21.75 11.03 -2.05
CA LYS A 38 -21.07 10.95 -3.35
C LYS A 38 -19.98 12.03 -3.50
N ILE A 39 -18.95 12.01 -2.66
CA ILE A 39 -17.84 13.00 -2.72
C ILE A 39 -16.92 12.85 -3.94
N CYS A 40 -17.01 11.74 -4.67
CA CYS A 40 -16.11 11.40 -5.78
C CYS A 40 -16.81 11.19 -7.12
N ASN A 41 -18.08 11.61 -7.25
CA ASN A 41 -18.82 11.64 -8.52
C ASN A 41 -18.79 13.09 -9.04
N VAL A 42 -17.86 13.38 -9.95
CA VAL A 42 -17.63 14.73 -10.47
C VAL A 42 -18.08 14.84 -11.92
N ASN A 43 -17.73 13.84 -12.74
CA ASN A 43 -17.98 13.84 -14.19
C ASN A 43 -18.16 12.39 -14.66
N ALA A 44 -18.79 12.16 -15.83
CA ALA A 44 -18.95 10.82 -16.41
C ALA A 44 -17.64 9.99 -16.48
N TRP A 45 -16.49 10.65 -16.64
CA TRP A 45 -15.16 10.02 -16.67
C TRP A 45 -14.49 9.89 -15.28
N ILE A 46 -14.90 10.68 -14.28
CA ILE A 46 -14.30 10.71 -12.92
C ILE A 46 -15.40 10.39 -11.91
N ASN A 47 -15.56 9.09 -11.64
CA ASN A 47 -16.59 8.53 -10.79
C ASN A 47 -16.05 7.40 -9.93
N CYS A 48 -16.65 7.23 -8.76
CA CYS A 48 -16.38 6.11 -7.86
C CYS A 48 -17.50 5.07 -7.82
N GLU A 49 -18.60 5.32 -8.56
CA GLU A 49 -19.82 4.51 -8.53
C GLU A 49 -19.58 3.02 -8.84
N PRO A 50 -18.74 2.64 -9.84
CA PRO A 50 -18.49 1.23 -10.13
C PRO A 50 -17.83 0.44 -9.01
N VAL A 51 -17.08 1.10 -8.13
CA VAL A 51 -16.35 0.48 -7.01
C VAL A 51 -17.14 0.57 -5.71
N THR A 52 -18.14 1.45 -5.61
CA THR A 52 -19.00 1.52 -4.42
C THR A 52 -20.25 0.66 -4.59
N THR A 53 -20.99 0.84 -5.67
CA THR A 53 -22.29 0.21 -5.90
C THR A 53 -22.37 -0.58 -7.21
N GLY A 54 -21.39 -0.44 -8.10
CA GLY A 54 -21.38 -1.15 -9.39
C GLY A 54 -20.69 -2.51 -9.36
N SER A 55 -20.30 -2.98 -10.55
CA SER A 55 -19.79 -4.35 -10.75
C SER A 55 -18.46 -4.64 -10.06
N LEU A 56 -17.69 -3.60 -9.68
CA LEU A 56 -16.38 -3.73 -9.04
C LEU A 56 -16.46 -3.55 -7.52
N ALA A 57 -17.66 -3.36 -6.96
CA ALA A 57 -17.84 -3.18 -5.53
C ALA A 57 -17.51 -4.43 -4.72
N TYR A 58 -17.76 -5.61 -5.28
CA TYR A 58 -17.54 -6.89 -4.64
C TYR A 58 -16.52 -7.73 -5.41
N LEU A 59 -15.55 -8.26 -4.69
CA LEU A 59 -14.62 -9.25 -5.18
C LEU A 59 -14.82 -10.54 -4.37
N PHE A 60 -15.15 -11.65 -5.05
CA PHE A 60 -15.50 -12.91 -4.38
C PHE A 60 -16.61 -12.77 -3.32
N GLY A 61 -17.55 -11.83 -3.52
CA GLY A 61 -18.63 -11.55 -2.56
C GLY A 61 -18.22 -10.68 -1.36
N ILE A 62 -16.96 -10.25 -1.26
CA ILE A 62 -16.46 -9.36 -0.21
C ILE A 62 -16.27 -7.95 -0.80
N PRO A 63 -16.68 -6.87 -0.09
CA PRO A 63 -16.47 -5.52 -0.55
C PRO A 63 -14.98 -5.22 -0.77
N VAL A 64 -14.65 -4.56 -1.88
CA VAL A 64 -13.27 -4.16 -2.19
C VAL A 64 -12.67 -3.27 -1.08
N GLY A 65 -13.50 -2.42 -0.46
CA GLY A 65 -13.10 -1.61 0.70
C GLY A 65 -12.61 -2.44 1.89
N ALA A 66 -13.14 -3.65 2.10
CA ALA A 66 -12.70 -4.54 3.18
C ALA A 66 -11.28 -5.08 2.94
N TYR A 67 -10.93 -5.41 1.68
CA TYR A 67 -9.57 -5.82 1.33
C TYR A 67 -8.56 -4.69 1.56
N GLY A 68 -8.92 -3.46 1.17
CA GLY A 68 -8.12 -2.27 1.44
C GLY A 68 -7.91 -2.05 2.94
N LEU A 69 -9.00 -2.14 3.72
CA LEU A 69 -8.96 -1.98 5.17
C LEU A 69 -8.04 -3.01 5.83
N ALA A 70 -8.21 -4.29 5.49
CA ALA A 70 -7.35 -5.35 5.99
C ALA A 70 -5.88 -5.08 5.65
N GLY A 71 -5.59 -4.72 4.39
CA GLY A 71 -4.24 -4.39 3.94
C GLY A 71 -3.58 -3.28 4.76
N TYR A 72 -4.27 -2.15 4.97
CA TYR A 72 -3.73 -1.04 5.74
C TYR A 72 -3.58 -1.36 7.24
N LEU A 73 -4.48 -2.14 7.83
CA LEU A 73 -4.36 -2.60 9.21
C LEU A 73 -3.12 -3.49 9.40
N PHE A 74 -2.85 -4.41 8.46
CA PHE A 74 -1.64 -5.23 8.51
C PHE A 74 -0.37 -4.42 8.32
N ILE A 75 -0.38 -3.41 7.44
CA ILE A 75 0.77 -2.49 7.28
C ILE A 75 1.02 -1.69 8.56
N LEU A 76 -0.04 -1.17 9.19
CA LEU A 76 0.05 -0.46 10.45
C LEU A 76 0.61 -1.36 11.57
N TYR A 77 0.10 -2.61 11.67
CA TYR A 77 0.62 -3.60 12.60
C TYR A 77 2.08 -3.95 12.34
N ALA A 78 2.47 -4.13 11.08
CA ALA A 78 3.86 -4.36 10.68
C ALA A 78 4.77 -3.16 11.02
N SER A 79 4.20 -1.95 11.01
CA SER A 79 4.89 -0.73 11.43
C SER A 79 5.15 -0.69 12.94
N LEU A 80 4.17 -1.07 13.76
CA LEU A 80 4.29 -1.14 15.21
C LEU A 80 5.26 -2.23 15.67
N THR A 81 5.17 -3.40 15.05
CA THR A 81 6.05 -4.55 15.34
C THR A 81 7.40 -4.48 14.62
N GLN A 82 7.61 -3.47 13.78
CA GLN A 82 8.80 -3.24 12.96
C GLN A 82 9.20 -4.45 12.08
N HIS A 83 8.23 -5.30 11.71
CA HIS A 83 8.44 -6.49 10.89
C HIS A 83 8.57 -6.15 9.40
N LYS A 84 9.80 -5.82 8.98
CA LYS A 84 10.12 -5.39 7.60
C LYS A 84 9.65 -6.35 6.49
N LYS A 85 9.78 -7.67 6.70
CA LYS A 85 9.37 -8.67 5.70
C LYS A 85 7.86 -8.65 5.49
N LEU A 86 7.11 -8.49 6.58
CA LEU A 86 5.65 -8.48 6.56
C LEU A 86 5.14 -7.20 5.89
N ALA A 87 5.71 -6.04 6.24
CA ALA A 87 5.39 -4.76 5.60
C ALA A 87 5.64 -4.80 4.09
N LEU A 88 6.78 -5.36 3.66
CA LEU A 88 7.12 -5.45 2.24
C LEU A 88 6.22 -6.43 1.48
N GLY A 89 5.96 -7.61 2.05
CA GLY A 89 5.04 -8.59 1.46
C GLY A 89 3.63 -8.04 1.28
N MET A 90 3.09 -7.40 2.32
CA MET A 90 1.76 -6.79 2.28
C MET A 90 1.70 -5.60 1.34
N ALA A 91 2.72 -4.75 1.31
CA ALA A 91 2.77 -3.61 0.39
C ALA A 91 2.84 -4.06 -1.08
N MET A 92 3.59 -5.14 -1.38
CA MET A 92 3.62 -5.71 -2.73
C MET A 92 2.28 -6.32 -3.13
N PHE A 93 1.66 -7.09 -2.22
CA PHE A 93 0.33 -7.67 -2.47
C PHE A 93 -0.72 -6.57 -2.69
N GLY A 94 -0.74 -5.55 -1.82
CA GLY A 94 -1.64 -4.41 -1.94
C GLY A 94 -1.43 -3.61 -3.24
N LEU A 95 -0.18 -3.38 -3.63
CA LEU A 95 0.13 -2.69 -4.88
C LEU A 95 -0.36 -3.47 -6.12
N LEU A 96 -0.18 -4.79 -6.13
CA LEU A 96 -0.65 -5.65 -7.22
C LEU A 96 -2.18 -5.68 -7.28
N PHE A 97 -2.83 -5.74 -6.12
CA PHE A 97 -4.29 -5.69 -6.00
C PHE A 97 -4.87 -4.37 -6.52
N CYS A 98 -4.32 -3.24 -6.10
CA CYS A 98 -4.76 -1.93 -6.57
C CYS A 98 -4.48 -1.74 -8.07
N LEU A 99 -3.35 -2.23 -8.59
CA LEU A 99 -3.06 -2.21 -10.03
C LEU A 99 -4.10 -3.04 -10.81
N ARG A 100 -4.49 -4.21 -10.30
CA ARG A 100 -5.52 -5.04 -10.93
C ARG A 100 -6.86 -4.31 -11.01
N LEU A 101 -7.28 -3.65 -9.93
CA LEU A 101 -8.51 -2.87 -9.93
C LEU A 101 -8.45 -1.70 -10.91
N PHE A 102 -7.34 -0.97 -10.93
CA PHE A 102 -7.15 0.14 -11.86
C PHE A 102 -7.26 -0.30 -13.34
N ILE A 103 -6.72 -1.49 -13.67
CA ILE A 103 -6.89 -2.08 -14.99
C ILE A 103 -8.38 -2.37 -15.27
N LEU A 104 -9.13 -2.91 -14.31
CA LEU A 104 -10.56 -3.17 -14.49
C LEU A 104 -11.36 -1.88 -14.66
N GLU A 105 -11.06 -0.83 -13.89
CA GLU A 105 -11.71 0.48 -14.01
C GLU A 105 -11.56 1.08 -15.41
N ILE A 106 -10.34 1.03 -15.98
CA ILE A 106 -10.07 1.61 -17.30
C ILE A 106 -10.61 0.73 -18.43
N PHE A 107 -10.43 -0.59 -18.35
CA PHE A 107 -10.77 -1.47 -19.47
C PHE A 107 -12.25 -1.88 -19.50
N VAL A 108 -12.88 -2.03 -18.34
CA VAL A 108 -14.28 -2.51 -18.24
C VAL A 108 -15.23 -1.32 -18.18
N GLU A 109 -15.03 -0.43 -17.22
CA GLU A 109 -15.94 0.68 -16.94
C GLU A 109 -15.58 1.97 -17.71
N LYS A 110 -14.31 2.10 -18.14
CA LYS A 110 -13.75 3.28 -18.83
C LYS A 110 -13.88 4.56 -18.02
N ILE A 111 -13.80 4.44 -16.71
CA ILE A 111 -13.86 5.55 -15.75
C ILE A 111 -12.63 5.55 -14.84
N LEU A 112 -12.39 6.69 -14.20
CA LEU A 112 -11.25 6.91 -13.33
C LEU A 112 -11.74 7.22 -11.92
N CYS A 113 -11.51 6.33 -10.97
CA CYS A 113 -11.88 6.58 -9.58
C CYS A 113 -10.76 7.36 -8.87
N PRO A 114 -11.02 8.60 -8.41
CA PRO A 114 -10.00 9.40 -7.73
C PRO A 114 -9.59 8.80 -6.38
N VAL A 115 -10.51 8.09 -5.70
CA VAL A 115 -10.23 7.41 -4.43
C VAL A 115 -9.29 6.23 -4.65
N CYS A 116 -9.55 5.41 -5.67
CA CYS A 116 -8.68 4.27 -6.02
C CYS A 116 -7.29 4.74 -6.45
N LEU A 117 -7.19 5.84 -7.20
CA LEU A 117 -5.93 6.48 -7.53
C LEU A 117 -5.17 6.97 -6.30
N LEU A 118 -5.86 7.60 -5.35
CA LEU A 118 -5.24 7.99 -4.08
C LEU A 118 -4.68 6.78 -3.33
N CYS A 119 -5.46 5.69 -3.25
CA CYS A 119 -5.00 4.43 -2.67
C CYS A 119 -3.78 3.86 -3.40
N GLN A 120 -3.75 3.91 -4.74
CA GLN A 120 -2.62 3.48 -5.56
C GLN A 120 -1.35 4.27 -5.23
N VAL A 121 -1.46 5.60 -5.11
CA VAL A 121 -0.34 6.49 -4.75
C VAL A 121 0.16 6.18 -3.34
N ILE A 122 -0.75 6.03 -2.36
CA ILE A 122 -0.39 5.68 -0.98
C ILE A 122 0.35 4.35 -0.93
N MET A 123 -0.18 3.30 -1.59
CA MET A 123 0.47 1.99 -1.63
C MET A 123 1.84 2.04 -2.31
N PHE A 124 1.97 2.81 -3.39
CA PHE A 124 3.25 2.99 -4.07
C PHE A 124 4.30 3.65 -3.17
N ILE A 125 3.92 4.68 -2.40
CA ILE A 125 4.81 5.35 -1.44
C ILE A 125 5.18 4.40 -0.30
N VAL A 126 4.21 3.70 0.30
CA VAL A 126 4.45 2.73 1.38
C VAL A 126 5.37 1.60 0.91
N CYS A 127 5.16 1.08 -0.30
CA CYS A 127 6.00 0.05 -0.89
C CYS A 127 7.44 0.56 -1.09
N THR A 128 7.60 1.77 -1.67
CA THR A 128 8.92 2.37 -1.87
C THR A 128 9.66 2.57 -0.55
N MET A 129 8.99 3.10 0.48
CA MET A 129 9.58 3.29 1.81
C MET A 129 9.93 1.95 2.47
N SER A 130 9.08 0.94 2.32
CA SER A 130 9.33 -0.42 2.83
C SER A 130 10.54 -1.07 2.14
N ILE A 131 10.68 -0.90 0.82
CA ILE A 131 11.84 -1.36 0.05
C ILE A 131 13.11 -0.66 0.53
N VAL A 132 13.08 0.67 0.73
CA VAL A 132 14.22 1.42 1.26
C VAL A 132 14.63 0.91 2.65
N LEU A 133 13.67 0.65 3.55
CA LEU A 133 13.92 0.08 4.88
C LEU A 133 14.49 -1.34 4.84
N TYR A 134 14.06 -2.15 3.88
CA TYR A 134 14.54 -3.50 3.65
C TYR A 134 15.97 -3.51 3.09
N ARG A 135 16.22 -2.72 2.04
CA ARG A 135 17.55 -2.58 1.41
C ARG A 135 18.60 -2.04 2.38
N ARG A 136 18.24 -1.13 3.31
CA ARG A 136 19.18 -0.71 4.38
C ARG A 136 19.67 -1.87 5.26
N LYS A 137 18.84 -2.91 5.48
CA LYS A 137 19.25 -4.09 6.25
C LYS A 137 20.19 -4.99 5.44
N GLU A 138 19.98 -5.11 4.13
CA GLU A 138 20.89 -5.85 3.25
C GLU A 138 22.24 -5.15 3.05
N THR A 139 22.28 -3.82 2.90
CA THR A 139 23.54 -3.08 2.81
C THR A 139 24.37 -3.27 4.08
N SER A 140 23.75 -3.21 5.26
CA SER A 140 24.42 -3.44 6.55
C SER A 140 24.91 -4.89 6.71
N LYS A 141 24.12 -5.90 6.28
CA LYS A 141 24.51 -7.31 6.33
C LYS A 141 25.60 -7.66 5.31
N ARG A 142 25.56 -7.09 4.10
CA ARG A 142 26.64 -7.24 3.10
C ARG A 142 27.92 -6.55 3.55
N GLN A 143 27.84 -5.38 4.20
CA GLN A 143 29.00 -4.70 4.78
C GLN A 143 29.63 -5.52 5.92
N THR A 144 28.83 -6.03 6.87
CA THR A 144 29.37 -6.89 7.95
C THR A 144 29.89 -8.23 7.42
N LEU A 145 29.25 -8.84 6.40
CA LEU A 145 29.79 -10.04 5.77
C LEU A 145 31.09 -9.75 5.01
N GLN A 146 31.21 -8.63 4.29
CA GLN A 146 32.45 -8.23 3.64
C GLN A 146 33.54 -7.93 4.67
N GLU A 147 33.26 -7.20 5.75
CA GLU A 147 34.23 -6.97 6.83
C GLU A 147 34.67 -8.29 7.47
N PHE A 148 33.74 -9.20 7.75
CA PHE A 148 34.05 -10.54 8.29
C PHE A 148 34.89 -11.37 7.32
N PHE A 149 34.53 -11.41 6.03
CA PHE A 149 35.30 -12.11 5.00
C PHE A 149 36.67 -11.47 4.78
N THR A 150 36.79 -10.14 4.79
CA THR A 150 38.09 -9.47 4.61
C THR A 150 38.99 -9.73 5.83
N LYS A 151 38.43 -9.79 7.04
CA LYS A 151 39.18 -10.03 8.27
C LYS A 151 39.59 -11.50 8.48
N HIS A 152 38.84 -12.47 7.94
CA HIS A 152 39.15 -13.89 8.06
C HIS A 152 39.78 -14.53 6.82
N PHE A 153 39.56 -13.99 5.62
CA PHE A 153 40.08 -14.53 4.36
C PHE A 153 40.98 -13.55 3.59
N GLY A 154 41.17 -12.32 4.06
CA GLY A 154 42.02 -11.31 3.41
C GLY A 154 43.51 -11.39 3.72
N LYS A 155 44.06 -12.56 4.05
CA LYS A 155 45.51 -12.72 4.26
C LYS A 155 46.05 -14.07 3.76
N THR A 156 45.90 -14.33 2.47
CA THR A 156 46.67 -15.36 1.76
C THR A 156 46.93 -14.96 0.30
N LYS A 157 47.77 -13.94 0.11
CA LYS A 157 49.00 -13.94 -0.71
C LYS A 157 49.44 -12.51 -0.98
#